data_AF-A0A5J4LDK3-F1
#
_entry.id   AF-A0A5J4LDK3-F1
#
_cell.length_a   1.000
_cell.length_b   1.000
_cell.length_c   1.000
_cell.angle_alpha   90.00
_cell.angle_beta   90.00
_cell.angle_gamma   90.00
#
_symmetry.space_group_name_H-M   'P 1'
#
loop_
_entity.id
_entity.type
_entity.pdbx_description
1 polymer ?
#
loop_
_entity_poly.entity_id
_entity_poly.type
_entity_poly.pdbx_seq_one_letter_code
_entity_poly.pdbx_strand_id
1 'polypeptide(L)'
;MFTRRLLAAAAATAALAALTSCKGEDPAAAPETHASAAASPRSTPTDAESAPPTDAPTDGPSPAASASEQKDLPIDPEPSSDCTPARLAKGHRMVQVTGAPAGGRLSAKEARFACDPNGGGYAGAGKAAAYRLAAGATAELTTSATGHRTVPLTTLAGHLTACLKHDRVEPPLACSGDIYELTLNGSGAVTHLREIWHS
;
A
#
# COMPACT_ATOMS: atom_id res chain seq x y z
N MET A 1 10.62 -50.59 -11.50
CA MET A 1 10.32 -50.75 -12.94
C MET A 1 8.82 -50.92 -13.10
N PHE A 2 8.10 -49.93 -13.61
CA PHE A 2 6.97 -50.12 -14.53
C PHE A 2 6.63 -48.76 -15.16
N THR A 3 6.85 -48.70 -16.47
CA THR A 3 6.75 -47.56 -17.35
C THR A 3 5.44 -47.65 -18.12
N ARG A 4 4.59 -46.61 -18.11
CA ARG A 4 3.53 -46.35 -19.12
C ARG A 4 3.36 -44.82 -19.24
N ARG A 5 4.02 -44.15 -20.19
CA ARG A 5 3.65 -43.88 -21.60
C ARG A 5 2.34 -43.07 -21.80
N LEU A 6 2.55 -41.74 -21.94
CA LEU A 6 2.07 -40.76 -22.95
C LEU A 6 0.79 -41.03 -23.78
N LEU A 7 -0.05 -39.98 -23.91
CA LEU A 7 -0.65 -39.39 -25.14
C LEU A 7 -1.72 -38.35 -24.70
N ALA A 8 -1.51 -37.04 -24.82
CA ALA A 8 -1.67 -36.17 -25.99
C ALA A 8 -3.13 -35.92 -26.43
N ALA A 9 -3.60 -34.67 -26.33
CA ALA A 9 -4.39 -33.99 -27.38
C ALA A 9 -4.69 -32.54 -26.96
N ALA A 10 -4.22 -31.59 -27.77
CA ALA A 10 -4.58 -30.18 -27.73
C ALA A 10 -5.91 -29.95 -28.46
N ALA A 11 -6.72 -29.01 -27.98
CA ALA A 11 -7.75 -28.36 -28.79
C ALA A 11 -7.76 -26.87 -28.44
N ALA A 12 -7.09 -26.08 -29.28
CA ALA A 12 -7.23 -24.64 -29.32
C ALA A 12 -8.54 -24.30 -30.05
N THR A 13 -9.39 -23.48 -29.43
CA THR A 13 -10.46 -22.77 -30.13
C THR A 13 -10.23 -21.28 -29.95
N ALA A 14 -9.71 -20.67 -31.00
CA ALA A 14 -9.72 -19.23 -31.19
C ALA A 14 -11.07 -18.85 -31.82
N ALA A 15 -11.82 -17.95 -31.17
CA ALA A 15 -12.95 -17.28 -31.79
C ALA A 15 -12.63 -15.78 -31.85
N LEU A 16 -12.51 -15.29 -33.09
CA LEU A 16 -12.32 -13.91 -33.48
C LEU A 16 -13.69 -13.22 -33.64
N ALA A 17 -13.71 -11.95 -33.22
CA ALA A 17 -14.43 -10.80 -33.76
C ALA A 17 -15.98 -10.77 -33.74
N ALA A 18 -16.51 -9.71 -33.11
CA ALA A 18 -17.38 -8.74 -33.77
C ALA A 18 -17.41 -7.41 -32.95
N LEU A 19 -16.81 -6.36 -33.51
CA LEU A 19 -17.02 -4.97 -33.12
C LEU A 19 -18.30 -4.49 -33.82
N THR A 20 -19.33 -4.14 -33.06
CA THR A 20 -20.47 -3.38 -33.58
C THR A 20 -20.42 -1.97 -33.01
N SER A 21 -19.89 -1.06 -33.83
CA SER A 21 -20.08 0.38 -33.72
C SER A 21 -21.52 0.69 -34.15
N CYS A 22 -22.36 1.13 -33.20
CA CYS A 22 -23.64 1.75 -33.52
C CYS A 22 -23.60 3.22 -33.07
N LYS A 23 -23.18 4.04 -34.03
CA LYS A 23 -23.55 5.45 -34.17
C LYS A 23 -25.07 5.55 -34.32
N GLY A 24 -25.70 6.39 -33.51
CA GLY A 24 -27.12 6.72 -33.60
C GLY A 24 -27.40 7.97 -32.77
N GLU A 25 -27.53 9.10 -33.48
CA GLU A 25 -27.80 10.45 -32.98
C GLU A 25 -29.18 10.56 -32.30
N ASP A 26 -29.26 11.50 -31.35
CA ASP A 26 -30.37 12.00 -30.52
C ASP A 26 -31.65 12.38 -31.32
N PRO A 27 -32.85 12.48 -30.69
CA PRO A 27 -33.17 13.74 -30.02
C PRO A 27 -34.05 13.66 -28.76
N ALA A 28 -33.71 14.54 -27.81
CA ALA A 28 -34.58 15.39 -27.01
C ALA A 28 -35.37 14.78 -25.83
N ALA A 29 -34.99 15.17 -24.61
CA ALA A 29 -35.82 16.06 -23.78
C ALA A 29 -35.12 16.45 -22.45
N ALA A 30 -35.14 17.76 -22.19
CA ALA A 30 -35.08 18.47 -20.92
C ALA A 30 -33.80 18.44 -20.04
N PRO A 31 -33.13 19.59 -19.85
CA PRO A 31 -32.21 19.80 -18.73
C PRO A 31 -33.00 20.25 -17.50
N GLU A 32 -33.21 19.38 -16.52
CA GLU A 32 -33.62 19.82 -15.18
C GLU A 32 -32.39 20.31 -14.42
N THR A 33 -32.26 21.64 -14.47
CA THR A 33 -31.35 22.44 -13.67
C THR A 33 -31.83 22.41 -12.22
N HIS A 34 -31.26 21.56 -11.39
CA HIS A 34 -31.33 21.74 -9.94
C HIS A 34 -30.03 22.33 -9.42
N ALA A 35 -29.96 23.66 -9.50
CA ALA A 35 -29.11 24.46 -8.64
C ALA A 35 -29.65 24.36 -7.21
N SER A 36 -28.93 23.68 -6.32
CA SER A 36 -29.04 23.92 -4.88
C SER A 36 -27.78 24.63 -4.41
N ALA A 37 -27.88 25.95 -4.36
CA ALA A 37 -27.05 26.80 -3.52
C ALA A 37 -27.60 26.81 -2.09
N ALA A 38 -26.75 27.24 -1.15
CA ALA A 38 -26.95 27.43 0.29
C ALA A 38 -26.63 26.18 1.14
N ALA A 39 -25.85 26.26 2.22
CA ALA A 39 -25.15 27.38 2.86
C ALA A 39 -24.04 26.79 3.73
N SER A 40 -22.92 27.50 3.83
CA SER A 40 -21.91 27.28 4.86
C SER A 40 -22.47 27.66 6.23
N PRO A 41 -22.37 26.81 7.27
CA PRO A 41 -22.30 27.28 8.63
C PRO A 41 -20.83 27.48 9.03
N ARG A 42 -20.50 28.76 9.22
CA ARG A 42 -19.34 29.25 9.97
C ARG A 42 -19.77 29.36 11.43
N SER A 43 -19.16 28.58 12.32
CA SER A 43 -19.21 28.77 13.78
C SER A 43 -17.84 28.40 14.35
N THR A 44 -16.98 29.40 14.53
CA THR A 44 -16.59 30.04 15.81
C THR A 44 -15.49 29.28 16.56
N PRO A 45 -14.31 29.90 16.75
CA PRO A 45 -13.26 29.36 17.63
C PRO A 45 -13.69 29.53 19.08
N THR A 46 -13.52 28.48 19.88
CA THR A 46 -13.62 28.57 21.33
C THR A 46 -12.29 29.07 21.88
N ASP A 47 -12.35 30.29 22.43
CA ASP A 47 -11.31 30.92 23.21
C ASP A 47 -11.01 30.16 24.51
N ALA A 48 -9.72 30.20 24.85
CA ALA A 48 -9.07 30.17 26.15
C ALA A 48 -9.82 29.65 27.39
N GLU A 49 -9.22 28.66 28.04
CA GLU A 49 -9.12 28.63 29.50
C GLU A 49 -7.64 28.49 29.86
N SER A 50 -7.04 29.62 30.25
CA SER A 50 -5.73 29.69 30.88
C SER A 50 -5.88 29.27 32.35
N ALA A 51 -5.25 28.15 32.73
CA ALA A 51 -4.98 27.86 34.13
C ALA A 51 -3.67 28.57 34.58
N PRO A 52 -3.61 29.08 35.82
CA PRO A 52 -2.58 30.02 36.28
C PRO A 52 -1.19 29.38 36.46
N PRO A 53 -0.11 30.19 36.35
CA PRO A 53 1.23 29.80 36.75
C PRO A 53 1.38 29.87 38.28
N THR A 54 2.00 28.87 38.88
CA THR A 54 2.45 28.91 40.27
C THR A 54 3.96 29.13 40.29
N ASP A 55 4.37 30.34 40.70
CA ASP A 55 5.71 30.74 41.15
C ASP A 55 6.13 29.90 42.38
N ALA A 56 7.28 29.21 42.36
CA ALA A 56 8.63 29.65 42.78
C ALA A 56 9.08 28.90 44.07
N PRO A 57 10.27 29.15 44.64
CA PRO A 57 11.60 28.69 44.24
C PRO A 57 12.24 27.79 45.31
N THR A 58 13.31 27.05 44.99
CA THR A 58 14.31 26.63 46.01
C THR A 58 15.68 26.43 45.36
N ASP A 59 16.56 27.38 45.64
CA ASP A 59 18.02 27.25 45.58
C ASP A 59 18.53 26.14 46.51
N GLY A 60 19.48 25.34 46.05
CA GLY A 60 20.26 24.39 46.86
C GLY A 60 21.23 23.58 46.00
N PRO A 61 22.44 23.27 46.48
CA PRO A 61 23.68 23.57 45.76
C PRO A 61 24.13 22.52 44.73
N SER A 62 24.84 23.05 43.74
CA SER A 62 25.67 22.35 42.76
C SER A 62 26.80 21.54 43.41
N PRO A 63 27.01 20.28 42.98
CA PRO A 63 28.34 19.69 42.95
C PRO A 63 28.81 19.52 41.50
N ALA A 64 29.95 20.16 41.22
CA ALA A 64 30.67 20.01 39.96
C ALA A 64 31.30 18.61 39.83
N ALA A 65 31.23 18.11 38.60
CA ALA A 65 32.16 17.20 37.92
C ALA A 65 32.46 15.83 38.57
N SER A 66 31.93 14.80 37.92
CA SER A 66 32.74 13.64 37.58
C SER A 66 32.34 13.18 36.18
N ALA A 67 33.27 13.35 35.24
CA ALA A 67 33.18 12.84 33.89
C ALA A 67 32.98 11.32 33.96
N SER A 68 31.85 10.85 33.46
CA SER A 68 31.66 9.47 33.05
C SER A 68 31.39 9.50 31.57
N GLU A 69 32.29 8.86 30.82
CA GLU A 69 32.24 8.70 29.38
C GLU A 69 30.84 8.24 28.95
N GLN A 70 30.03 9.19 28.49
CA GLN A 70 28.85 8.86 27.70
C GLN A 70 29.39 8.35 26.38
N LYS A 71 29.35 7.03 26.19
CA LYS A 71 29.37 6.44 24.85
C LYS A 71 28.37 7.24 24.03
N ASP A 72 28.89 7.93 23.01
CA ASP A 72 28.12 8.48 21.90
C ASP A 72 27.02 7.48 21.54
N LEU A 73 25.80 7.79 21.98
CA LEU A 73 24.62 7.18 21.40
C LEU A 73 24.60 7.66 19.95
N PRO A 74 24.45 6.78 18.95
CA PRO A 74 24.38 7.20 17.56
C PRO A 74 23.31 8.28 17.42
N ILE A 75 23.76 9.49 17.10
CA ILE A 75 22.91 10.55 16.60
C ILE A 75 22.14 9.97 15.42
N ASP A 76 20.83 10.16 15.45
CA ASP A 76 19.88 9.91 14.37
C ASP A 76 20.54 10.25 13.02
N PRO A 77 20.75 9.29 12.11
CA PRO A 77 21.45 9.60 10.87
C PRO A 77 20.66 10.66 10.11
N GLU A 78 21.30 11.80 9.83
CA GLU A 78 20.83 12.75 8.81
C GLU A 78 20.32 11.96 7.61
N PRO A 79 19.16 12.34 7.01
CA PRO A 79 18.60 11.60 5.89
C PRO A 79 19.70 11.45 4.83
N SER A 80 20.14 10.22 4.64
CA SER A 80 21.26 9.94 3.75
C SER A 80 20.90 10.49 2.38
N SER A 81 21.73 11.37 1.85
CA SER A 81 21.62 11.95 0.50
C SER A 81 21.62 10.89 -0.61
N ASP A 82 21.94 9.64 -0.27
CA ASP A 82 21.85 8.48 -1.14
C ASP A 82 20.41 7.96 -1.25
N CYS A 83 19.56 8.72 -1.94
CA CYS A 83 18.24 8.26 -2.34
C CYS A 83 18.37 7.10 -3.35
N THR A 84 18.50 5.88 -2.83
CA THR A 84 18.72 4.66 -3.60
C THR A 84 17.69 3.61 -3.19
N PRO A 85 16.95 3.01 -4.14
CA PRO A 85 16.03 1.93 -3.81
C PRO A 85 16.77 0.69 -3.33
N ALA A 86 16.15 -0.03 -2.38
CA ALA A 86 16.60 -1.37 -2.03
C ALA A 86 16.62 -2.29 -3.25
N ARG A 87 17.68 -3.10 -3.39
CA ARG A 87 17.76 -4.11 -4.45
C ARG A 87 16.80 -5.26 -4.13
N LEU A 88 15.88 -5.53 -5.05
CA LEU A 88 14.99 -6.67 -4.95
C LEU A 88 15.71 -7.98 -5.26
N ALA A 89 15.34 -9.04 -4.55
CA ALA A 89 15.80 -10.39 -4.87
C ALA A 89 15.26 -10.85 -6.24
N LYS A 90 15.93 -11.84 -6.84
CA LYS A 90 15.47 -12.41 -8.12
C LYS A 90 14.07 -13.02 -7.95
N GLY A 91 13.16 -12.67 -8.86
CA GLY A 91 11.77 -13.12 -8.79
C GLY A 91 10.88 -12.22 -7.94
N HIS A 92 11.42 -11.16 -7.33
CA HIS A 92 10.66 -10.19 -6.58
C HIS A 92 10.30 -8.98 -7.46
N ARG A 93 9.15 -8.36 -7.20
CA ARG A 93 8.69 -7.16 -7.90
C ARG A 93 7.97 -6.21 -6.97
N MET A 94 8.24 -4.92 -7.08
CA MET A 94 7.44 -3.89 -6.43
C MET A 94 6.24 -3.54 -7.30
N VAL A 95 5.06 -3.49 -6.68
CA VAL A 95 3.82 -3.13 -7.36
C VAL A 95 2.98 -2.20 -6.51
N GLN A 96 2.17 -1.40 -7.17
CA GLN A 96 1.05 -0.70 -6.56
C GLN A 96 -0.23 -1.48 -6.86
N VAL A 97 -0.84 -2.05 -5.82
CA VAL A 97 -2.10 -2.78 -5.94
C VAL A 97 -3.23 -1.80 -6.23
N THR A 98 -4.06 -2.13 -7.20
CA THR A 98 -5.17 -1.26 -7.67
C THR A 98 -6.55 -1.80 -7.31
N GLY A 99 -6.60 -2.97 -6.68
CA GLY A 99 -7.84 -3.62 -6.27
C GLY A 99 -7.57 -4.94 -5.54
N ALA A 100 -8.55 -5.38 -4.76
CA ALA A 100 -8.49 -6.65 -4.07
C ALA A 100 -8.40 -7.84 -5.05
N PRO A 101 -7.70 -8.92 -4.68
CA PRO A 101 -7.69 -10.16 -5.45
C PRO A 101 -9.09 -10.68 -5.81
N ALA A 102 -9.27 -11.05 -7.07
CA ALA A 102 -10.51 -11.67 -7.56
C ALA A 102 -10.20 -12.72 -8.63
N GLY A 103 -10.92 -13.85 -8.62
CA GLY A 103 -10.74 -14.91 -9.62
C GLY A 103 -9.33 -15.48 -9.72
N GLY A 104 -8.58 -15.51 -8.61
CA GLY A 104 -7.17 -15.96 -8.59
C GLY A 104 -6.20 -14.97 -9.24
N ARG A 105 -6.57 -13.71 -9.38
CA ARG A 105 -5.74 -12.65 -9.96
C ARG A 105 -5.66 -11.43 -9.05
N LEU A 106 -4.52 -10.74 -9.10
CA LEU A 106 -4.29 -9.45 -8.45
C LEU A 106 -4.10 -8.38 -9.51
N SER A 107 -4.86 -7.28 -9.43
CA SER A 107 -4.67 -6.13 -10.32
C SER A 107 -3.67 -5.16 -9.71
N ALA A 108 -2.53 -4.94 -10.38
CA ALA A 108 -1.51 -4.04 -9.88
C ALA A 108 -0.73 -3.36 -11.01
N LYS A 109 -0.22 -2.15 -10.75
CA LYS A 109 0.76 -1.46 -11.61
C LYS A 109 2.15 -1.82 -11.13
N GLU A 110 3.11 -1.93 -12.05
CA GLU A 110 4.51 -2.04 -11.64
C GLU A 110 4.92 -0.74 -10.93
N ALA A 111 5.51 -0.84 -9.74
CA ALA A 111 5.93 0.33 -8.99
C ALA A 111 7.38 0.68 -9.29
N ARG A 112 7.63 1.98 -9.45
CA ARG A 112 8.96 2.54 -9.68
C ARG A 112 9.33 3.41 -8.50
N PHE A 113 10.57 3.28 -8.05
CA PHE A 113 11.12 4.16 -7.03
C PHE A 113 11.50 5.49 -7.66
N ALA A 114 11.13 6.59 -7.01
CA ALA A 114 11.52 7.93 -7.39
C ALA A 114 12.00 8.68 -6.15
N CYS A 115 13.02 9.51 -6.33
CA CYS A 115 13.53 10.37 -5.29
C CYS A 115 12.70 11.64 -5.16
N ASP A 116 12.50 12.06 -3.92
CA ASP A 116 11.88 13.31 -3.54
C ASP A 116 12.65 13.91 -2.34
N PRO A 117 12.34 15.16 -1.93
CA PRO A 117 13.01 15.78 -0.78
C PRO A 117 12.91 15.02 0.55
N ASN A 118 12.03 14.01 0.66
CA ASN A 118 11.84 13.21 1.86
C ASN A 118 12.53 11.83 1.79
N GLY A 119 13.40 11.61 0.80
CA GLY A 119 14.16 10.35 0.66
C GLY A 119 13.59 9.36 -0.37
N GLY A 120 12.48 9.71 -1.02
CA GLY A 120 11.91 8.94 -2.12
C GLY A 120 10.94 7.83 -1.73
N GLY A 121 10.21 7.33 -2.72
CA GLY A 121 9.17 6.33 -2.54
C GLY A 121 8.82 5.57 -3.81
N TYR A 122 8.03 4.51 -3.65
CA TYR A 122 7.51 3.73 -4.77
C TYR A 122 6.13 4.24 -5.18
N ALA A 123 5.94 4.42 -6.48
CA ALA A 123 4.62 4.75 -7.05
C ALA A 123 4.33 3.86 -8.26
N GLY A 124 3.07 3.47 -8.42
CA GLY A 124 2.63 2.68 -9.57
C GLY A 124 2.77 3.46 -10.88
N ALA A 125 3.43 2.87 -11.86
CA ALA A 125 3.65 3.43 -13.18
C ALA A 125 2.90 2.64 -14.26
N GLY A 126 2.41 3.35 -15.28
CA GLY A 126 1.77 2.74 -16.44
C GLY A 126 0.39 2.12 -16.16
N LYS A 127 0.02 1.13 -16.98
CA LYS A 127 -1.27 0.45 -16.90
C LYS A 127 -1.23 -0.69 -15.89
N ALA A 128 -2.34 -0.90 -15.20
CA ALA A 128 -2.49 -2.05 -14.32
C ALA A 128 -2.46 -3.35 -15.14
N ALA A 129 -1.76 -4.35 -14.60
CA ALA A 129 -1.69 -5.71 -15.11
C ALA A 129 -2.31 -6.67 -14.10
N ALA A 130 -2.83 -7.79 -14.59
CA ALA A 130 -3.42 -8.82 -13.75
C ALA A 130 -2.41 -9.95 -13.52
N TYR A 131 -1.86 -10.03 -12.31
CA TYR A 131 -0.93 -11.07 -11.87
C TYR A 131 -1.69 -12.33 -11.45
N ARG A 132 -1.23 -13.51 -11.87
CA ARG A 132 -1.82 -14.78 -11.43
C ARG A 132 -1.33 -15.10 -10.02
N LEU A 133 -2.26 -15.43 -9.13
CA LEU A 133 -1.93 -15.94 -7.80
C LEU A 133 -1.72 -17.45 -7.89
N ALA A 134 -0.63 -17.94 -7.28
CA ALA A 134 -0.39 -19.37 -7.15
C ALA A 134 -1.37 -19.99 -6.14
N ALA A 135 -1.63 -21.29 -6.29
CA ALA A 135 -2.37 -22.03 -5.27
C ALA A 135 -1.58 -22.00 -3.95
N GLY A 136 -2.25 -21.68 -2.85
CA GLY A 136 -1.62 -21.56 -1.54
C GLY A 136 -0.77 -20.30 -1.35
N ALA A 137 -0.87 -19.30 -2.23
CA ALA A 137 -0.20 -18.03 -2.01
C ALA A 137 -0.66 -17.38 -0.69
N THR A 138 0.25 -16.67 -0.04
CA THR A 138 0.01 -15.98 1.24
C THR A 138 0.38 -14.52 1.13
N ALA A 139 -0.01 -13.73 2.12
CA ALA A 139 0.42 -12.35 2.24
C ALA A 139 0.97 -12.04 3.63
N GLU A 140 1.96 -11.15 3.73
CA GLU A 140 2.40 -10.50 4.95
C GLU A 140 1.82 -9.08 5.00
N LEU A 141 0.86 -8.87 5.89
CA LEU A 141 0.22 -7.58 6.11
C LEU A 141 0.84 -6.88 7.31
N THR A 142 0.86 -5.56 7.26
CA THR A 142 1.53 -4.77 8.28
C THR A 142 0.66 -4.64 9.52
N THR A 143 1.29 -4.70 10.69
CA THR A 143 0.65 -4.47 12.00
C THR A 143 1.21 -3.23 12.71
N SER A 144 2.41 -2.80 12.32
CA SER A 144 3.10 -1.58 12.78
C SER A 144 4.31 -1.33 11.87
N ALA A 145 5.03 -0.22 12.05
CA ALA A 145 6.22 0.11 11.25
C ALA A 145 7.26 -1.01 11.11
N THR A 146 7.35 -1.91 12.08
CA THR A 146 8.30 -3.04 12.08
C THR A 146 7.61 -4.40 12.18
N GLY A 147 6.28 -4.44 12.26
CA GLY A 147 5.52 -5.67 12.51
C GLY A 147 4.74 -6.12 11.29
N HIS A 148 4.79 -7.42 10.99
CA HIS A 148 3.98 -8.04 9.95
C HIS A 148 3.30 -9.30 10.46
N ARG A 149 2.21 -9.69 9.79
CA ARG A 149 1.48 -10.92 10.03
C ARG A 149 1.21 -11.64 8.72
N THR A 150 1.58 -12.91 8.65
CA THR A 150 1.21 -13.77 7.52
C THR A 150 -0.28 -14.13 7.58
N VAL A 151 -0.98 -13.99 6.46
CA VAL A 151 -2.42 -14.21 6.30
C VAL A 151 -2.73 -14.95 5.00
N PRO A 152 -3.89 -15.64 4.92
CA PRO A 152 -4.38 -16.19 3.67
C PRO A 152 -4.90 -15.10 2.71
N LEU A 153 -5.05 -15.44 1.42
CA LEU A 153 -5.56 -14.50 0.40
C LEU A 153 -6.95 -13.94 0.69
N THR A 154 -7.79 -14.66 1.44
CA THR A 154 -9.13 -14.19 1.84
C THR A 154 -9.03 -12.99 2.77
N THR A 155 -8.13 -13.04 3.76
CA THR A 155 -7.86 -11.91 4.65
C THR A 155 -7.21 -10.76 3.90
N LEU A 156 -6.26 -11.03 2.99
CA LEU A 156 -5.67 -10.01 2.11
C LEU A 156 -6.76 -9.27 1.31
N ALA A 157 -7.72 -10.00 0.72
CA ALA A 157 -8.77 -9.38 -0.08
C ALA A 157 -9.66 -8.44 0.75
N GLY A 158 -10.00 -8.83 1.98
CA GLY A 158 -10.70 -7.96 2.93
C GLY A 158 -9.89 -6.72 3.30
N HIS A 159 -8.61 -6.91 3.66
CA HIS A 159 -7.68 -5.84 4.01
C HIS A 159 -7.53 -4.81 2.88
N LEU A 160 -7.23 -5.27 1.66
CA LEU A 160 -7.11 -4.38 0.49
C LEU A 160 -8.43 -3.67 0.18
N THR A 161 -9.57 -4.35 0.32
CA THR A 161 -10.88 -3.71 0.11
C THR A 161 -11.11 -2.57 1.08
N ALA A 162 -10.74 -2.75 2.35
CA ALA A 162 -10.86 -1.70 3.37
C ALA A 162 -9.83 -0.58 3.15
N CYS A 163 -8.55 -0.91 3.02
CA CYS A 163 -7.48 0.08 2.91
C CYS A 163 -7.58 0.95 1.66
N LEU A 164 -7.95 0.38 0.51
CA LEU A 164 -8.15 1.15 -0.72
C LEU A 164 -9.38 2.07 -0.67
N LYS A 165 -10.29 1.86 0.29
CA LYS A 165 -11.43 2.73 0.57
C LYS A 165 -11.19 3.66 1.76
N HIS A 166 -10.02 3.59 2.39
CA HIS A 166 -9.70 4.29 3.63
C HIS A 166 -10.62 3.91 4.81
N ASP A 167 -11.14 2.69 4.81
CA ASP A 167 -11.91 2.12 5.92
C ASP A 167 -10.97 1.57 7.01
N ARG A 168 -11.53 1.33 8.21
CA ARG A 168 -10.80 0.67 9.29
C ARG A 168 -10.61 -0.82 8.97
N VAL A 169 -9.40 -1.31 9.23
CA VAL A 169 -9.09 -2.74 9.23
C VAL A 169 -9.18 -3.32 10.64
N GLU A 170 -9.37 -4.64 10.72
CA GLU A 170 -9.45 -5.33 11.99
C GLU A 170 -8.09 -5.37 12.70
N PRO A 171 -7.99 -4.95 13.98
CA PRO A 171 -6.77 -5.11 14.74
C PRO A 171 -6.31 -6.57 14.78
N PRO A 172 -5.00 -6.85 14.71
CA PRO A 172 -3.89 -5.91 14.83
C PRO A 172 -3.38 -5.37 13.47
N LEU A 173 -4.13 -5.52 12.39
CA LEU A 173 -3.68 -5.05 11.08
C LEU A 173 -3.74 -3.51 10.98
N ALA A 174 -2.89 -2.94 10.13
CA ALA A 174 -2.88 -1.52 9.84
C ALA A 174 -2.79 -1.30 8.32
N CYS A 175 -3.50 -0.30 7.80
CA CYS A 175 -3.35 0.11 6.41
C CYS A 175 -2.07 0.92 6.25
N SER A 176 -1.14 0.41 5.46
CA SER A 176 0.13 1.10 5.21
C SER A 176 0.28 1.62 3.78
N GLY A 177 -0.83 1.67 3.05
CA GLY A 177 -0.87 2.08 1.65
C GLY A 177 -1.18 0.92 0.71
N ASP A 178 -0.75 1.07 -0.54
CA ASP A 178 -1.07 0.15 -1.64
C ASP A 178 0.17 -0.41 -2.34
N ILE A 179 1.36 -0.22 -1.75
CA ILE A 179 2.63 -0.72 -2.26
C ILE A 179 2.94 -2.09 -1.66
N TYR A 180 3.17 -3.06 -2.54
CA TYR A 180 3.46 -4.45 -2.18
C TYR A 180 4.70 -4.95 -2.92
N GLU A 181 5.48 -5.78 -2.24
CA GLU A 181 6.49 -6.63 -2.86
C GLU A 181 5.87 -7.99 -3.19
N LEU A 182 5.93 -8.41 -4.44
CA LEU A 182 5.47 -9.71 -4.90
C LEU A 182 6.65 -10.66 -5.05
N THR A 183 6.55 -11.86 -4.49
CA THR A 183 7.44 -12.97 -4.84
C THR A 183 6.78 -13.82 -5.91
N LEU A 184 7.46 -13.98 -7.04
CA LEU A 184 7.00 -14.78 -8.17
C LEU A 184 7.74 -16.11 -8.25
N ASN A 185 7.03 -17.19 -8.56
CA ASN A 185 7.64 -18.47 -8.89
C ASN A 185 8.17 -18.49 -10.34
N GLY A 186 8.81 -19.60 -10.75
CA GLY A 186 9.37 -19.77 -12.09
C GLY A 186 8.36 -19.68 -13.25
N SER A 187 7.05 -19.77 -12.97
CA SER A 187 5.98 -19.59 -13.95
C SER A 187 5.40 -18.15 -13.96
N GLY A 188 5.97 -17.24 -13.18
CA GLY A 188 5.52 -15.87 -13.03
C GLY A 188 4.26 -15.70 -12.18
N ALA A 189 3.82 -16.74 -11.46
CA ALA A 189 2.70 -16.62 -10.52
C ALA A 189 3.18 -16.14 -9.16
N VAL A 190 2.38 -15.30 -8.52
CA VAL A 190 2.63 -14.74 -7.19
C VAL A 190 2.43 -15.84 -6.15
N THR A 191 3.50 -16.17 -5.43
CA THR A 191 3.46 -17.10 -4.29
C THR A 191 3.37 -16.38 -2.95
N HIS A 192 3.84 -15.14 -2.89
CA HIS A 192 3.82 -14.33 -1.68
C HIS A 192 3.65 -12.86 -2.00
N LEU A 193 2.97 -12.12 -1.12
CA LEU A 193 2.82 -10.66 -1.18
C LEU A 193 3.24 -10.09 0.16
N ARG A 194 4.11 -9.09 0.19
CA ARG A 194 4.44 -8.38 1.42
C ARG A 194 4.05 -6.92 1.28
N GLU A 195 3.21 -6.45 2.18
CA GLU A 195 2.87 -5.02 2.27
C GLU A 195 4.12 -4.25 2.73
N ILE A 196 4.42 -3.15 2.05
CA ILE A 196 5.52 -2.26 2.43
C ILE A 196 4.96 -1.18 3.32
N TRP A 197 5.61 -0.99 4.48
CA TRP A 197 5.19 0.05 5.38
C TRP A 197 5.45 1.44 4.78
N HIS A 198 4.40 2.25 4.73
CA HIS A 198 4.41 3.68 4.52
C HIS A 198 3.58 4.35 5.63
N SER A 199 4.17 5.36 6.28
CA SER A 199 3.57 6.19 7.33
C SER A 199 2.91 7.43 6.77
#